data_AF-A0A5N6JEM2-F1
#
_entry.id   AF-A0A5N6JEM2-F1
#
_cell.length_a   1.000
_cell.length_b   1.000
_cell.length_c   1.000
_cell.angle_alpha   90.00
_cell.angle_beta   90.00
_cell.angle_gamma   90.00
#
_symmetry.space_group_name_H-M   'P 1'
#
loop_
_entity.id
_entity.type
_entity.pdbx_description
1 polymer ?
#
loop_
_entity_poly.entity_id
_entity_poly.type
_entity_poly.pdbx_seq_one_letter_code
_entity_poly.pdbx_strand_id
1 'polypeptide(L)'
;MGSELGITPETKPQAVYTPVSIWWACWAGVWTTAVALGMIYLIANRNMPTLRIRGIGMSLSAIVLLHLYWASVQFGVMIGPIMPGDAQYWIMGTYLGCGIALFHASNTRFLHVAKHQRKFAHHNSRLSESVPDEKPKGGLFARFRRLEYTKRILILVAIAMSFQIFLTILLWVISRKWHSSWGIPGTEVTGTPSEQAAKQGTGWEWWPTAFFQFFWAWIVAPFVLWKARHIHDTQGWRVQTIGCAIANLHATPMWLIALYVPAMQVVNQYWIPPQWICLSIWIMEIFTVFLPCWEVMRHHALRQETFNAIEQWESKMRKSGSEARSLNSIPTLVDSMMSGWKSHNGSVDTTGSRDSILTMGALEHVLERNPAPLQKFSALNDFSGENVAFLTSVAEWKNSLPKALRENTDPMDNNMKELLHERFNRALHIYVKFISVSQAEFPVNISSQDLRKLENIFEGPARSLYGEKRAVVDPVTPFDTPSFPMKSLSSPSFGNGSQVELHPVSSDDRVQFWGEVPEAFGPTVFNDAEKSIKYLVLTNTWPKFVKSRRSSDSIKEEAV
;
A
#
# COMPACT_ATOMS: atom_id res chain seq x y z
N MET A 1 24.50 22.37 30.74
CA MET A 1 23.79 21.61 29.70
C MET A 1 22.37 21.33 30.18
N GLY A 2 21.38 21.31 29.28
CA GLY A 2 20.00 21.01 29.66
C GLY A 2 19.83 19.52 29.93
N SER A 3 18.97 19.15 30.90
CA SER A 3 18.53 17.77 31.07
C SER A 3 17.45 17.44 30.04
N GLU A 4 17.50 16.23 29.46
CA GLU A 4 16.48 15.66 28.55
C GLU A 4 15.05 15.78 29.10
N LEU A 5 14.87 15.81 30.43
CA LEU A 5 13.58 15.91 31.11
C LEU A 5 13.41 17.17 31.97
N GLY A 6 14.31 18.15 31.82
CA GLY A 6 14.26 19.38 32.63
C GLY A 6 14.62 19.18 34.11
N ILE A 7 15.25 18.06 34.47
CA ILE A 7 15.71 17.76 35.83
C ILE A 7 16.92 18.65 36.18
N THR A 8 16.86 19.30 37.34
CA THR A 8 17.98 20.06 37.93
C THR A 8 18.56 19.33 39.15
N PRO A 9 19.79 19.65 39.60
CA PRO A 9 20.41 19.02 40.77
C PRO A 9 19.55 19.06 42.05
N GLU A 10 18.70 20.08 42.17
CA GLU A 10 17.80 20.36 43.31
C GLU A 10 16.49 19.53 43.27
N THR A 11 16.26 18.76 42.21
CA THR A 11 14.96 18.10 41.99
C THR A 11 14.76 16.93 42.94
N LYS A 12 13.63 16.92 43.66
CA LYS A 12 13.25 15.82 44.56
C LYS A 12 12.77 14.59 43.76
N PRO A 13 13.04 13.35 44.22
CA PRO A 13 12.62 12.12 43.55
C PRO A 13 11.13 11.83 43.81
N GLN A 14 10.26 12.71 43.32
CA GLN A 14 8.81 12.61 43.42
C GLN A 14 8.17 13.06 42.11
N ALA A 15 6.94 12.62 41.86
CA ALA A 15 6.19 13.10 40.71
C ALA A 15 5.95 14.62 40.82
N VAL A 16 6.12 15.31 39.69
CA VAL A 16 6.00 16.76 39.60
C VAL A 16 4.63 17.11 39.04
N TYR A 17 3.82 17.81 39.84
CA TYR A 17 2.47 18.24 39.48
C TYR A 17 2.41 19.76 39.29
N THR A 18 3.00 20.24 38.20
CA THR A 18 2.89 21.63 37.74
C THR A 18 1.78 21.78 36.70
N PRO A 19 1.25 23.01 36.46
CA PRO A 19 0.29 23.25 35.37
C PRO A 19 0.79 22.73 34.01
N VAL A 20 2.10 22.85 33.74
CA VAL A 20 2.76 22.33 32.53
C VAL A 20 2.66 20.79 32.45
N SER A 21 3.03 20.10 33.53
CA SER A 21 2.98 18.63 33.57
C SER A 21 1.56 18.07 33.43
N ILE A 22 0.57 18.75 34.03
CA ILE A 22 -0.85 18.38 33.95
C ILE A 22 -1.36 18.59 32.52
N TRP A 23 -1.00 19.71 31.89
CA TRP A 23 -1.38 19.99 30.51
C TRP A 23 -0.88 18.90 29.56
N TRP A 24 0.41 18.53 29.65
CA TRP A 24 0.99 17.47 28.82
C TRP A 24 0.35 16.10 29.07
N ALA A 25 0.02 15.77 30.33
CA ALA A 25 -0.68 14.53 30.66
C ALA A 25 -2.11 14.49 30.11
N CYS A 26 -2.87 15.59 30.22
CA CYS A 26 -4.19 15.71 29.61
C CYS A 26 -4.12 15.61 28.09
N TRP A 27 -3.14 16.27 27.48
CA TRP A 27 -2.90 16.20 26.04
C TRP A 27 -2.60 14.78 25.59
N ALA A 28 -1.76 14.05 26.35
CA ALA A 28 -1.50 12.64 26.10
C ALA A 28 -2.79 11.82 26.07
N GLY A 29 -3.64 11.94 27.10
CA GLY A 29 -4.90 11.20 27.17
C GLY A 29 -5.87 11.50 26.02
N VAL A 30 -6.05 12.79 25.69
CA VAL A 30 -6.93 13.21 24.58
C VAL A 30 -6.42 12.66 23.25
N TRP A 31 -5.13 12.84 22.97
CA TRP A 31 -4.55 12.43 21.70
C TRP A 31 -4.48 10.90 21.55
N THR A 32 -4.09 10.17 22.61
CA THR A 32 -4.13 8.70 22.63
C THR A 32 -5.53 8.17 22.34
N THR A 33 -6.57 8.79 22.92
CA THR A 33 -7.96 8.41 22.64
C THR A 33 -8.31 8.63 21.18
N ALA A 34 -7.94 9.79 20.61
CA ALA A 34 -8.21 10.10 19.21
C ALA A 34 -7.50 9.12 18.25
N VAL A 35 -6.22 8.84 18.48
CA VAL A 35 -5.43 7.88 17.69
C VAL A 35 -6.03 6.48 17.80
N ALA A 36 -6.37 6.02 19.01
CA ALA A 36 -6.98 4.71 19.23
C ALA A 36 -8.31 4.56 18.48
N LEU A 37 -9.20 5.55 18.56
CA LEU A 37 -10.47 5.55 17.82
C LEU A 37 -10.25 5.53 16.31
N GLY A 38 -9.31 6.31 15.80
CA GLY A 38 -8.93 6.30 14.38
C GLY A 38 -8.40 4.93 13.94
N MET A 39 -7.51 4.31 14.72
CA MET A 39 -6.99 2.98 14.44
C MET A 39 -8.10 1.91 14.45
N ILE A 40 -9.00 1.95 15.44
CA ILE A 40 -10.17 1.04 15.51
C ILE A 40 -11.04 1.18 14.27
N TYR A 41 -11.32 2.42 13.84
CA TYR A 41 -12.10 2.69 12.63
C TYR A 41 -11.44 2.11 11.36
N LEU A 42 -10.13 2.25 11.21
CA LEU A 42 -9.39 1.67 10.08
C LEU A 42 -9.39 0.14 10.11
N ILE A 43 -9.27 -0.46 11.30
CA ILE A 43 -9.32 -1.92 11.46
C ILE A 43 -10.71 -2.45 11.12
N ALA A 44 -11.77 -1.76 11.57
CA ALA A 44 -13.15 -2.13 11.26
C ALA A 44 -13.44 -2.08 9.74
N ASN A 45 -12.83 -1.12 9.03
CA ASN A 45 -13.00 -0.94 7.59
C ASN A 45 -11.89 -1.58 6.74
N ARG A 46 -11.03 -2.42 7.32
CA ARG A 46 -9.81 -2.95 6.67
C ARG A 46 -10.04 -3.68 5.34
N ASN A 47 -11.24 -4.21 5.14
CA ASN A 47 -11.63 -4.96 3.95
C ASN A 47 -11.82 -4.05 2.71
N MET A 48 -11.81 -2.73 2.88
CA MET A 48 -11.90 -1.80 1.76
C MET A 48 -10.67 -1.87 0.87
N PRO A 49 -10.83 -1.87 -0.47
CA PRO A 49 -9.72 -1.96 -1.41
C PRO A 49 -8.61 -0.93 -1.16
N THR A 50 -8.97 0.31 -0.83
CA THR A 50 -8.02 1.40 -0.55
C THR A 50 -7.12 1.11 0.66
N LEU A 51 -7.66 0.54 1.74
CA LEU A 51 -6.88 0.15 2.92
C LEU A 51 -6.11 -1.16 2.69
N ARG A 52 -6.69 -2.08 1.93
CA ARG A 52 -6.11 -3.40 1.64
C ARG A 52 -4.82 -3.30 0.82
N ILE A 53 -4.83 -2.49 -0.24
CA ILE A 53 -3.65 -2.27 -1.11
C ILE A 53 -2.48 -1.70 -0.31
N ARG A 54 -2.79 -0.84 0.67
CA ARG A 54 -1.78 -0.24 1.55
C ARG A 54 -1.20 -1.23 2.56
N GLY A 55 -1.96 -2.24 2.96
CA GLY A 55 -1.57 -3.20 3.99
C GLY A 55 -1.35 -2.52 5.34
N ILE A 56 -2.43 -1.96 5.88
CA ILE A 56 -2.45 -1.13 7.09
C ILE A 56 -1.80 -1.77 8.33
N GLY A 57 -1.68 -3.10 8.41
CA GLY A 57 -1.07 -3.78 9.55
C GLY A 57 0.33 -3.27 9.89
N MET A 58 1.22 -3.13 8.91
CA MET A 58 2.58 -2.60 9.17
C MET A 58 2.56 -1.12 9.56
N SER A 59 1.69 -0.32 8.92
CA SER A 59 1.53 1.09 9.24
C SER A 59 1.03 1.27 10.67
N LEU A 60 0.02 0.50 11.08
CA LEU A 60 -0.57 0.58 12.41
C LEU A 60 0.41 0.09 13.48
N SER A 61 1.16 -1.00 13.25
CA SER A 61 2.20 -1.44 14.17
C SER A 61 3.32 -0.41 14.35
N ALA A 62 3.70 0.29 13.26
CA ALA A 62 4.65 1.40 13.35
C ALA A 62 4.09 2.53 14.24
N ILE A 63 2.82 2.91 14.04
CA ILE A 63 2.16 3.95 14.83
C ILE A 63 2.04 3.54 16.30
N VAL A 64 1.76 2.29 16.64
CA VAL A 64 1.75 1.86 18.05
C VAL A 64 3.10 2.14 18.72
N LEU A 65 4.22 1.75 18.10
CA LEU A 65 5.54 1.99 18.68
C LEU A 65 5.87 3.49 18.78
N LEU A 66 5.60 4.25 17.72
CA LEU A 66 5.83 5.69 17.73
C LEU A 66 4.95 6.41 18.77
N HIS A 67 3.70 5.98 18.93
CA HIS A 67 2.77 6.52 19.90
C HIS A 67 3.19 6.20 21.33
N LEU A 68 3.71 4.99 21.59
CA LEU A 68 4.26 4.63 22.90
C LEU A 68 5.46 5.51 23.28
N TYR A 69 6.34 5.79 22.32
CA TYR A 69 7.41 6.79 22.52
C TYR A 69 6.82 8.17 22.80
N TRP A 70 5.91 8.64 21.95
CA TRP A 70 5.28 9.96 22.04
C TRP A 70 4.61 10.16 23.40
N ALA A 71 3.79 9.20 23.83
CA ALA A 71 3.07 9.23 25.10
C ALA A 71 4.04 9.25 26.29
N SER A 72 5.10 8.43 26.26
CA SER A 72 6.12 8.39 27.31
C SER A 72 6.79 9.76 27.51
N VAL A 73 7.07 10.48 26.41
CA VAL A 73 7.64 11.83 26.47
C VAL A 73 6.66 12.84 27.06
N GLN A 74 5.35 12.73 26.79
CA GLN A 74 4.36 13.66 27.35
C GLN A 74 4.33 13.61 28.89
N PHE A 75 4.56 12.44 29.48
CA PHE A 75 4.69 12.29 30.93
C PHE A 75 6.07 12.70 31.46
N GLY A 76 7.06 12.96 30.60
CA GLY A 76 8.46 13.17 30.97
C GLY A 76 8.69 14.27 32.00
N VAL A 77 7.94 15.38 31.95
CA VAL A 77 8.02 16.45 32.97
C VAL A 77 7.46 15.99 34.32
N MET A 78 6.43 15.13 34.31
CA MET A 78 5.76 14.64 35.50
C MET A 78 6.56 13.54 36.21
N ILE A 79 7.06 12.55 35.45
CA ILE A 79 7.71 11.35 36.00
C ILE A 79 9.23 11.38 35.90
N GLY A 80 9.82 12.38 35.24
CA GLY A 80 11.27 12.45 35.00
C GLY A 80 12.12 12.26 36.26
N PRO A 81 11.80 12.90 37.41
CA PRO A 81 12.60 12.76 38.63
C PRO A 81 12.58 11.38 39.29
N ILE A 82 11.59 10.54 38.95
CA ILE A 82 11.43 9.18 39.50
C ILE A 82 11.74 8.10 38.45
N MET A 83 11.99 8.49 37.20
CA MET A 83 12.24 7.55 36.12
C MET A 83 13.68 7.00 36.22
N PRO A 84 13.89 5.69 36.01
CA PRO A 84 15.24 5.12 35.95
C PRO A 84 16.10 5.85 34.90
N GLY A 85 17.36 6.07 35.24
CA GLY A 85 18.26 6.88 34.42
C GLY A 85 18.60 6.29 33.04
N ASP A 86 18.38 5.00 32.84
CA ASP A 86 18.52 4.31 31.55
C ASP A 86 17.19 4.15 30.80
N ALA A 87 16.04 4.42 31.42
CA ALA A 87 14.74 4.21 30.78
C ALA A 87 14.57 5.06 29.50
N GLN A 88 15.07 6.31 29.51
CA GLN A 88 15.05 7.19 28.33
C GLN A 88 15.79 6.55 27.15
N TYR A 89 16.96 5.95 27.43
CA TYR A 89 17.79 5.30 26.44
C TYR A 89 17.06 4.13 25.79
N TRP A 90 16.40 3.29 26.60
CA TRP A 90 15.60 2.18 26.10
C TRP A 90 14.36 2.63 25.32
N ILE A 91 13.60 3.60 25.84
CA ILE A 91 12.40 4.15 25.18
C ILE A 91 12.75 4.68 23.79
N MET A 92 13.84 5.45 23.67
CA MET A 92 14.26 5.99 22.38
C MET A 92 14.90 4.92 21.48
N GLY A 93 15.79 4.08 22.02
CA GLY A 93 16.48 3.03 21.25
C GLY A 93 15.55 1.96 20.69
N THR A 94 14.45 1.67 21.40
CA THR A 94 13.49 0.63 21.02
C THR A 94 12.27 1.20 20.30
N TYR A 95 11.39 1.95 20.97
CA TYR A 95 10.11 2.40 20.42
C TYR A 95 10.30 3.32 19.21
N LEU A 96 11.15 4.35 19.33
CA LEU A 96 11.39 5.28 18.24
C LEU A 96 12.12 4.59 17.06
N GLY A 97 13.23 3.90 17.35
CA GLY A 97 14.01 3.22 16.31
C GLY A 97 13.21 2.16 15.54
N CYS A 98 12.50 1.29 16.25
CA CYS A 98 11.66 0.26 15.63
C CYS A 98 10.43 0.85 14.92
N GLY A 99 9.81 1.88 15.50
CA GLY A 99 8.67 2.59 14.91
C GLY A 99 9.03 3.23 13.57
N ILE A 100 10.16 3.94 13.49
CA ILE A 100 10.67 4.54 12.25
C ILE A 100 10.97 3.46 11.20
N ALA A 101 11.64 2.36 11.59
CA ALA A 101 11.96 1.27 10.67
C ALA A 101 10.70 0.64 10.05
N LEU A 102 9.69 0.32 10.86
CA LEU A 102 8.40 -0.19 10.37
C LEU A 102 7.65 0.83 9.51
N PHE A 103 7.74 2.12 9.85
CA PHE A 103 7.11 3.18 9.08
C PHE A 103 7.69 3.28 7.66
N HIS A 104 9.02 3.25 7.53
CA HIS A 104 9.68 3.25 6.21
C HIS A 104 9.36 1.98 5.41
N ALA A 105 9.25 0.82 6.06
CA ALA A 105 8.78 -0.40 5.43
C ALA A 105 7.41 -0.22 4.77
N SER A 106 6.47 0.34 5.54
CA SER A 106 5.11 0.64 5.09
C SER A 106 5.10 1.60 3.90
N ASN A 107 5.89 2.68 3.95
CA ASN A 107 5.94 3.65 2.85
C ASN A 107 6.63 3.12 1.59
N THR A 108 7.55 2.16 1.69
CA THR A 108 8.20 1.57 0.50
C THR A 108 7.19 0.80 -0.36
N ARG A 109 6.12 0.25 0.24
CA ARG A 109 5.03 -0.42 -0.51
C ARG A 109 4.33 0.50 -1.50
N PHE A 110 4.18 1.79 -1.19
CA PHE A 110 3.56 2.77 -2.09
C PHE A 110 4.28 2.81 -3.44
N LEU A 111 5.60 2.99 -3.41
CA LEU A 111 6.42 3.10 -4.61
C LEU A 111 6.42 1.80 -5.40
N HIS A 112 6.35 0.65 -4.71
CA HIS A 112 6.23 -0.65 -5.36
C HIS A 112 4.90 -0.79 -6.09
N VAL A 113 3.78 -0.57 -5.40
CA VAL A 113 2.44 -0.66 -6.01
C VAL A 113 2.34 0.28 -7.21
N ALA A 114 2.74 1.54 -7.07
CA ALA A 114 2.70 2.51 -8.17
C ALA A 114 3.55 2.09 -9.38
N LYS A 115 4.75 1.55 -9.14
CA LYS A 115 5.64 1.07 -10.22
C LYS A 115 5.01 -0.10 -10.99
N HIS A 116 4.38 -1.03 -10.28
CA HIS A 116 3.81 -2.21 -10.91
C HIS A 116 2.48 -1.90 -11.60
N GLN A 117 1.63 -1.08 -10.98
CA GLN A 117 0.37 -0.65 -11.58
C GLN A 117 0.57 0.12 -12.89
N ARG A 118 1.69 0.84 -13.04
CA ARG A 118 2.08 1.48 -14.30
C ARG A 118 2.15 0.52 -15.50
N LYS A 119 2.40 -0.78 -15.29
CA LYS A 119 2.41 -1.78 -16.38
C LYS A 119 1.04 -1.91 -17.06
N PHE A 120 -0.05 -1.71 -16.32
CA PHE A 120 -1.42 -1.77 -16.83
C PHE A 120 -1.82 -0.51 -17.61
N ALA A 121 -1.03 0.58 -17.58
CA ALA A 121 -1.39 1.83 -18.24
C ALA A 121 -1.26 1.80 -19.77
N HIS A 122 -0.56 0.82 -20.33
CA HIS A 122 -0.35 0.68 -21.77
C HIS A 122 -1.15 -0.53 -22.30
N HIS A 123 -2.18 -0.25 -23.09
CA HIS A 123 -2.99 -1.27 -23.79
C HIS A 123 -2.14 -2.15 -24.72
N ASN A 124 -1.04 -1.60 -25.26
CA ASN A 124 -0.14 -2.25 -26.22
C ASN A 124 1.20 -2.72 -25.65
N SER A 125 1.36 -2.82 -24.32
CA SER A 125 2.45 -3.68 -23.80
C SER A 125 2.04 -5.13 -24.06
N ARG A 126 2.18 -5.54 -25.34
CA ARG A 126 2.31 -6.94 -25.76
C ARG A 126 3.06 -7.63 -24.64
N LEU A 127 2.38 -8.55 -23.95
CA LEU A 127 2.86 -9.85 -23.44
C LEU A 127 4.38 -10.02 -23.25
N SER A 128 5.06 -8.98 -22.80
CA SER A 128 6.48 -8.94 -22.52
C SER A 128 6.56 -9.04 -21.02
N GLU A 129 6.15 -10.22 -20.56
CA GLU A 129 6.74 -10.72 -19.34
C GLU A 129 8.13 -11.20 -19.70
N SER A 130 9.06 -10.76 -18.86
CA SER A 130 10.44 -11.23 -18.81
C SER A 130 10.51 -12.73 -19.08
N VAL A 131 11.22 -13.12 -20.12
CA VAL A 131 11.83 -14.44 -20.23
C VAL A 131 12.42 -14.76 -18.85
N PRO A 132 12.08 -15.90 -18.22
CA PRO A 132 12.73 -16.28 -16.98
C PRO A 132 14.23 -16.38 -17.28
N ASP A 133 14.96 -15.40 -16.77
CA ASP A 133 16.40 -15.31 -16.92
C ASP A 133 17.05 -16.53 -16.26
N GLU A 134 18.20 -16.88 -16.82
CA GLU A 134 18.95 -18.13 -16.78
C GLU A 134 18.92 -19.00 -15.51
N LYS A 135 19.24 -20.30 -15.74
CA LYS A 135 19.41 -21.38 -14.78
C LYS A 135 19.79 -20.92 -13.36
N PRO A 136 19.11 -21.45 -12.32
CA PRO A 136 19.21 -20.93 -10.97
C PRO A 136 20.63 -21.07 -10.42
N LYS A 137 21.33 -19.96 -10.22
CA LYS A 137 22.55 -19.95 -9.40
C LYS A 137 22.16 -20.24 -7.95
N GLY A 138 22.77 -21.28 -7.38
CA GLY A 138 22.60 -21.66 -5.97
C GLY A 138 23.14 -20.57 -5.04
N GLY A 139 22.42 -20.29 -3.95
CA GLY A 139 22.86 -19.35 -2.91
C GLY A 139 21.73 -18.69 -2.13
N LEU A 140 22.00 -18.33 -0.87
CA LEU A 140 21.04 -17.63 0.01
C LEU A 140 20.60 -16.29 -0.59
N PHE A 141 21.50 -15.57 -1.26
CA PHE A 141 21.20 -14.30 -1.92
C PHE A 141 20.28 -14.46 -3.14
N ALA A 142 20.50 -15.52 -3.93
CA ALA A 142 19.61 -15.87 -5.04
C ALA A 142 18.23 -16.32 -4.54
N ARG A 143 18.17 -17.07 -3.42
CA ARG A 143 16.91 -17.44 -2.76
C ARG A 143 16.16 -16.22 -2.23
N PHE A 144 16.86 -15.25 -1.64
CA PHE A 144 16.28 -14.01 -1.14
C PHE A 144 15.73 -13.12 -2.26
N ARG A 145 16.42 -13.03 -3.40
CA ARG A 145 15.92 -12.30 -4.58
C ARG A 145 14.65 -12.91 -5.19
N ARG A 146 14.42 -14.21 -5.00
CA ARG A 146 13.22 -14.92 -5.47
C ARG A 146 12.01 -14.78 -4.54
N LEU A 147 12.18 -14.22 -3.34
CA LEU A 147 11.06 -14.00 -2.43
C LEU A 147 10.14 -12.91 -2.96
N GLU A 148 8.84 -13.10 -2.74
CA GLU A 148 7.81 -12.10 -2.96
C GLU A 148 8.17 -10.79 -2.24
N TYR A 149 7.88 -9.66 -2.89
CA TYR A 149 8.32 -8.34 -2.43
C TYR A 149 7.95 -8.05 -0.97
N THR A 150 6.72 -8.38 -0.56
CA THR A 150 6.23 -8.21 0.81
C THR A 150 7.08 -9.01 1.81
N LYS A 151 7.40 -10.28 1.50
CA LYS A 151 8.25 -11.13 2.34
C LYS A 151 9.68 -10.58 2.42
N ARG A 152 10.21 -10.11 1.29
CA ARG A 152 11.53 -9.50 1.21
C ARG A 152 11.62 -8.25 2.09
N ILE A 153 10.63 -7.36 2.05
CA ILE A 153 10.56 -6.18 2.93
C ILE A 153 10.50 -6.61 4.39
N LEU A 154 9.61 -7.52 4.74
CA LEU A 154 9.45 -7.97 6.14
C LEU A 154 10.76 -8.51 6.71
N ILE A 155 11.51 -9.31 5.93
CA ILE A 155 12.82 -9.83 6.34
C ILE A 155 13.84 -8.70 6.51
N LEU A 156 13.93 -7.75 5.56
CA LEU A 156 14.87 -6.62 5.66
C LEU A 156 14.58 -5.76 6.89
N VAL A 157 13.31 -5.53 7.18
CA VAL A 157 12.86 -4.71 8.29
C VAL A 157 13.10 -5.43 9.61
N ALA A 158 12.83 -6.73 9.68
CA ALA A 158 13.17 -7.55 10.83
C ALA A 158 14.68 -7.56 11.10
N ILE A 159 15.52 -7.65 10.07
CA ILE A 159 16.97 -7.55 10.19
C ILE A 159 17.36 -6.15 10.70
N ALA A 160 16.80 -5.08 10.12
CA ALA A 160 17.09 -3.71 10.52
C ALA A 160 16.69 -3.44 11.98
N MET A 161 15.51 -3.90 12.40
CA MET A 161 15.05 -3.81 13.79
C MET A 161 15.93 -4.62 14.74
N SER A 162 16.31 -5.85 14.35
CA SER A 162 17.20 -6.69 15.15
C SER A 162 18.58 -6.06 15.30
N PHE A 163 19.10 -5.45 14.23
CA PHE A 163 20.36 -4.72 14.25
C PHE A 163 20.29 -3.47 15.12
N GLN A 164 19.20 -2.70 15.04
CA GLN A 164 18.94 -1.56 15.91
C GLN A 164 18.94 -1.97 17.39
N ILE A 165 18.15 -3.00 17.75
CA ILE A 165 18.06 -3.51 19.13
C ILE A 165 19.42 -4.05 19.59
N PHE A 166 20.13 -4.80 18.74
CA PHE A 166 21.47 -5.29 19.04
C PHE A 166 22.43 -4.14 19.36
N LEU A 167 22.41 -3.06 18.58
CA LEU A 167 23.27 -1.92 18.79
C LEU A 167 22.90 -1.15 20.08
N THR A 168 21.60 -1.01 20.38
CA THR A 168 21.12 -0.46 21.66
C THR A 168 21.61 -1.28 22.85
N ILE A 169 21.46 -2.62 22.80
CA ILE A 169 21.95 -3.52 23.85
C ILE A 169 23.47 -3.41 23.98
N LEU A 170 24.19 -3.48 22.87
CA LEU A 170 25.65 -3.45 22.86
C LEU A 170 26.17 -2.17 23.52
N LEU A 171 25.64 -1.01 23.13
CA LEU A 171 26.06 0.27 23.69
C LEU A 171 25.69 0.44 25.16
N TRP A 172 24.54 -0.08 25.59
CA TRP A 172 24.18 -0.11 27.01
C TRP A 172 25.18 -0.96 27.81
N VAL A 173 25.48 -2.19 27.35
CA VAL A 173 26.39 -3.13 28.04
C VAL A 173 27.82 -2.61 28.14
N ILE A 174 28.34 -1.94 27.10
CA ILE A 174 29.74 -1.48 27.07
C ILE A 174 29.95 -0.15 27.79
N SER A 175 28.90 0.65 28.02
CA SER A 175 29.07 1.95 28.69
C SER A 175 29.02 1.81 30.21
N ARG A 176 30.05 2.33 30.90
CA ARG A 176 30.07 2.45 32.37
C ARG A 176 29.09 3.49 32.89
N LYS A 177 28.40 4.21 32.02
CA LYS A 177 27.36 5.17 32.39
C LYS A 177 26.19 4.53 33.15
N TRP A 178 25.89 3.27 32.85
CA TRP A 178 24.77 2.53 33.46
C TRP A 178 25.23 1.34 34.33
N HIS A 179 26.53 1.11 34.42
CA HIS A 179 27.13 -0.03 35.12
C HIS A 179 28.24 0.44 36.07
N SER A 180 28.11 0.10 37.35
CA SER A 180 29.07 0.52 38.38
C SER A 180 30.39 -0.25 38.36
N SER A 181 30.44 -1.44 37.76
CA SER A 181 31.57 -2.37 37.89
C SER A 181 32.24 -2.81 36.57
N TRP A 182 31.60 -2.65 35.41
CA TRP A 182 32.17 -3.04 34.12
C TRP A 182 31.76 -2.10 32.98
N GLY A 183 32.51 -2.14 31.89
CA GLY A 183 32.35 -1.29 30.71
C GLY A 183 33.65 -0.56 30.36
N ILE A 184 33.60 0.31 29.35
CA ILE A 184 34.73 1.09 28.86
C ILE A 184 35.11 2.19 29.88
N PRO A 185 36.35 2.18 30.42
CA PRO A 185 36.83 3.24 31.32
C PRO A 185 36.77 4.62 30.64
N GLY A 186 36.36 5.65 31.39
CA GLY A 186 36.19 7.02 30.86
C GLY A 186 34.78 7.36 30.38
N THR A 187 33.84 6.41 30.40
CA THR A 187 32.39 6.66 30.16
C THR A 187 31.58 6.79 31.45
N GLU A 188 32.26 6.75 32.59
CA GLU A 188 31.65 6.80 33.92
C GLU A 188 31.03 8.17 34.21
N VAL A 189 29.91 8.17 34.93
CA VAL A 189 29.22 9.38 35.33
C VAL A 189 29.31 9.52 36.84
N THR A 190 29.99 10.57 37.31
CA THR A 190 30.14 10.90 38.73
C THR A 190 29.31 12.13 39.10
N GLY A 191 28.88 12.20 40.36
CA GLY A 191 28.07 13.28 40.92
C GLY A 191 26.92 12.76 41.80
N THR A 192 26.01 13.65 42.16
CA THR A 192 24.75 13.33 42.83
C THR A 192 23.82 12.49 41.91
N PRO A 193 22.85 11.73 42.44
CA PRO A 193 21.93 10.94 41.61
C PRO A 193 21.21 11.74 40.51
N SER A 194 20.83 13.00 40.81
CA SER A 194 20.20 13.91 39.85
C SER A 194 21.16 14.39 38.76
N GLU A 195 22.42 14.67 39.09
CA GLU A 195 23.46 14.99 38.10
C GLU A 195 23.82 13.79 37.22
N GLN A 196 23.84 12.58 37.82
CA GLN A 196 24.06 11.35 37.07
C GLN A 196 22.94 11.10 36.07
N ALA A 197 21.68 11.24 36.48
CA ALA A 197 20.51 11.12 35.62
C ALA A 197 20.52 12.14 34.48
N ALA A 198 20.90 13.41 34.75
CA ALA A 198 21.01 14.44 33.73
C ALA A 198 22.10 14.12 32.69
N LYS A 199 23.27 13.64 33.13
CA LYS A 199 24.38 13.24 32.24
C LYS A 199 24.09 11.93 31.50
N GLN A 200 23.24 11.05 32.04
CA GLN A 200 22.83 9.82 31.38
C GLN A 200 22.07 10.06 30.07
N GLY A 201 21.26 11.13 30.04
CA GLY A 201 20.53 11.60 28.85
C GLY A 201 21.39 12.11 27.68
N THR A 202 22.70 12.29 27.85
CA THR A 202 23.56 12.89 26.81
C THR A 202 24.86 12.13 26.64
N GLY A 203 25.32 11.85 25.42
CA GLY A 203 26.62 11.23 25.21
C GLY A 203 26.75 10.53 23.87
N TRP A 204 27.93 9.95 23.62
CA TRP A 204 28.20 9.23 22.38
C TRP A 204 27.37 7.94 22.24
N GLU A 205 26.83 7.42 23.35
CA GLU A 205 25.98 6.22 23.34
C GLU A 205 24.69 6.41 22.54
N TRP A 206 24.28 7.67 22.35
CA TRP A 206 23.10 8.06 21.58
C TRP A 206 23.36 8.17 20.07
N TRP A 207 24.63 8.06 19.66
CA TRP A 207 25.04 8.27 18.27
C TRP A 207 24.29 7.39 17.27
N PRO A 208 24.07 6.08 17.50
CA PRO A 208 23.32 5.29 16.54
C PRO A 208 21.89 5.76 16.32
N THR A 209 21.19 6.10 17.41
CA THR A 209 19.81 6.60 17.34
C THR A 209 19.76 7.90 16.56
N ALA A 210 20.65 8.85 16.89
CA ALA A 210 20.75 10.13 16.19
C ALA A 210 21.11 9.94 14.70
N PHE A 211 22.10 9.09 14.41
CA PHE A 211 22.57 8.81 13.06
C PHE A 211 21.47 8.19 12.20
N PHE A 212 20.79 7.15 12.68
CA PHE A 212 19.72 6.51 11.92
C PHE A 212 18.55 7.45 11.70
N GLN A 213 18.13 8.21 12.71
CA GLN A 213 17.05 9.18 12.57
C GLN A 213 17.41 10.25 11.53
N PHE A 214 18.65 10.76 11.56
CA PHE A 214 19.14 11.71 10.57
C PHE A 214 19.20 11.09 9.16
N PHE A 215 19.76 9.88 9.02
CA PHE A 215 19.85 9.17 7.75
C PHE A 215 18.48 8.98 7.10
N TRP A 216 17.49 8.54 7.87
CA TRP A 216 16.13 8.37 7.38
C TRP A 216 15.48 9.69 6.95
N ALA A 217 15.59 10.73 7.77
CA ALA A 217 14.96 12.02 7.50
C ALA A 217 15.65 12.79 6.36
N TRP A 218 16.99 12.77 6.28
CA TRP A 218 17.76 13.65 5.40
C TRP A 218 18.33 12.97 4.16
N ILE A 219 18.39 11.64 4.11
CA ILE A 219 18.82 10.91 2.91
C ILE A 219 17.64 10.18 2.27
N VAL A 220 16.94 9.36 3.06
CA VAL A 220 15.86 8.52 2.52
C VAL A 220 14.60 9.35 2.21
N ALA A 221 14.20 10.26 3.09
CA ALA A 221 12.97 11.04 2.87
C ALA A 221 13.05 11.90 1.59
N PRO A 222 14.15 12.63 1.29
CA PRO A 222 14.30 13.35 0.02
C PRO A 222 14.29 12.42 -1.20
N PHE A 223 14.90 11.24 -1.12
CA PHE A 223 14.82 10.25 -2.19
C PHE A 223 13.38 9.79 -2.45
N VAL A 224 12.61 9.52 -1.39
CA VAL A 224 11.20 9.13 -1.49
C VAL A 224 10.35 10.28 -2.05
N LEU A 225 10.57 11.51 -1.60
CA LEU A 225 9.92 12.71 -2.14
C LEU A 225 10.18 12.85 -3.65
N TRP A 226 11.43 12.67 -4.07
CA TRP A 226 11.81 12.72 -5.48
C TRP A 226 11.12 11.63 -6.30
N LYS A 227 11.04 10.39 -5.78
CA LYS A 227 10.34 9.29 -6.48
C LYS A 227 8.82 9.48 -6.51
N ALA A 228 8.23 10.08 -5.48
CA ALA A 228 6.79 10.29 -5.37
C ALA A 228 6.25 11.48 -6.17
N ARG A 229 7.11 12.41 -6.61
CA ARG A 229 6.71 13.70 -7.21
C ARG A 229 5.76 13.61 -8.40
N HIS A 230 5.86 12.57 -9.22
CA HIS A 230 5.07 12.39 -10.45
C HIS A 230 3.91 11.40 -10.32
N ILE A 231 3.69 10.84 -9.13
CA ILE A 231 2.57 9.94 -8.85
C ILE A 231 1.39 10.80 -8.42
N HIS A 232 0.20 10.60 -8.97
CA HIS A 232 -0.99 11.40 -8.62
C HIS A 232 -2.10 10.46 -8.19
N ASP A 233 -2.03 9.95 -6.96
CA ASP A 233 -3.00 8.97 -6.49
C ASP A 233 -4.30 9.62 -5.99
N THR A 234 -5.40 8.89 -6.10
CA THR A 234 -6.73 9.30 -5.60
C THR A 234 -6.97 8.91 -4.14
N GLN A 235 -5.99 8.26 -3.48
CA GLN A 235 -6.15 7.61 -2.18
C GLN A 235 -5.42 8.35 -1.03
N GLY A 236 -4.84 9.53 -1.31
CA GLY A 236 -4.10 10.34 -0.34
C GLY A 236 -2.74 9.76 0.08
N TRP A 237 -2.26 8.69 -0.54
CA TRP A 237 -1.04 7.99 -0.14
C TRP A 237 0.23 8.82 -0.44
N ARG A 238 0.27 9.54 -1.56
CA ARG A 238 1.32 10.52 -1.84
C ARG A 238 1.31 11.64 -0.81
N VAL A 239 0.15 12.20 -0.51
CA VAL A 239 0.01 13.32 0.43
C VAL A 239 0.53 12.92 1.79
N GLN A 240 0.15 11.74 2.29
CA GLN A 240 0.73 11.19 3.51
C GLN A 240 2.25 11.06 3.42
N THR A 241 2.76 10.45 2.35
CA THR A 241 4.20 10.17 2.21
C THR A 241 5.00 11.46 2.23
N ILE A 242 4.52 12.50 1.53
CA ILE A 242 5.13 13.83 1.50
C ILE A 242 5.02 14.50 2.88
N GLY A 243 3.83 14.52 3.48
CA GLY A 243 3.59 15.13 4.79
C GLY A 243 4.48 14.53 5.87
N CYS A 244 4.57 13.20 5.92
CA CYS A 244 5.43 12.50 6.88
C CYS A 244 6.92 12.73 6.61
N ALA A 245 7.35 12.78 5.34
CA ALA A 245 8.74 13.05 5.00
C ALA A 245 9.16 14.46 5.48
N ILE A 246 8.34 15.47 5.21
CA ILE A 246 8.60 16.85 5.63
C ILE A 246 8.56 16.98 7.16
N ALA A 247 7.58 16.36 7.81
CA ALA A 247 7.42 16.42 9.26
C ALA A 247 8.66 15.93 10.03
N ASN A 248 9.43 15.00 9.47
CA ASN A 248 10.61 14.43 10.13
C ASN A 248 11.89 15.26 9.98
N LEU A 249 11.96 16.21 9.03
CA LEU A 249 13.20 16.94 8.74
C LEU A 249 13.73 17.73 9.94
N HIS A 250 12.83 18.33 10.72
CA HIS A 250 13.18 19.16 11.87
C HIS A 250 13.49 18.36 13.15
N ALA A 251 13.06 17.10 13.24
CA ALA A 251 13.07 16.31 14.48
C ALA A 251 14.46 16.24 15.13
N THR A 252 15.43 15.66 14.42
CA THR A 252 16.79 15.46 14.93
C THR A 252 17.53 16.79 15.12
N PRO A 253 17.52 17.73 14.15
CA PRO A 253 18.18 19.02 14.34
C PRO A 253 17.66 19.78 15.56
N MET A 254 16.33 19.86 15.73
CA MET A 254 15.75 20.61 16.84
C MET A 254 15.95 19.93 18.20
N TRP A 255 15.90 18.59 18.25
CA TRP A 255 16.25 17.84 19.46
C TRP A 255 17.70 18.10 19.88
N LEU A 256 18.67 18.03 18.96
CA LEU A 256 20.08 18.32 19.24
C LEU A 256 20.29 19.78 19.67
N ILE A 257 19.63 20.73 19.00
CA ILE A 257 19.69 22.15 19.37
C ILE A 257 19.16 22.35 20.81
N ALA A 258 18.03 21.72 21.15
CA ALA A 258 17.44 21.81 22.47
C ALA A 258 18.33 21.21 23.58
N LEU A 259 19.14 20.19 23.27
CA LEU A 259 20.09 19.60 24.22
C LEU A 259 21.35 20.42 24.42
N TYR A 260 21.97 20.87 23.31
CA TYR A 260 23.34 21.39 23.34
C TYR A 260 23.41 22.92 23.37
N VAL A 261 22.37 23.65 22.95
CA VAL A 261 22.38 25.12 22.93
C VAL A 261 21.86 25.68 24.27
N PRO A 262 22.68 26.41 25.05
CA PRO A 262 22.26 26.89 26.37
C PRO A 262 21.04 27.84 26.35
N ALA A 263 20.87 28.62 25.27
CA ALA A 263 19.73 29.51 25.11
C ALA A 263 18.37 28.79 25.08
N MET A 264 18.35 27.50 24.72
CA MET A 264 17.13 26.69 24.71
C MET A 264 16.65 26.27 26.11
N GLN A 265 17.43 26.51 27.17
CA GLN A 265 17.02 26.15 28.54
C GLN A 265 15.71 26.82 28.97
N VAL A 266 15.45 28.05 28.52
CA VAL A 266 14.20 28.77 28.82
C VAL A 266 13.01 28.06 28.16
N VAL A 267 13.19 27.56 26.95
CA VAL A 267 12.17 26.78 26.22
C VAL A 267 11.97 25.42 26.87
N ASN A 268 13.06 24.76 27.27
CA ASN A 268 13.05 23.42 27.85
C ASN A 268 12.29 23.31 29.19
N GLN A 269 11.98 24.43 29.85
CA GLN A 269 11.09 24.46 31.01
C GLN A 269 9.64 24.08 30.67
N TYR A 270 9.21 24.34 29.44
CA TYR A 270 7.85 24.09 28.95
C TYR A 270 7.80 22.99 27.90
N TRP A 271 8.87 22.88 27.10
CA TRP A 271 8.99 21.99 25.95
C TRP A 271 10.31 21.24 26.01
N ILE A 272 10.31 20.05 26.64
CA ILE A 272 11.54 19.26 26.83
C ILE A 272 12.14 18.81 25.48
N PRO A 273 13.46 18.59 25.38
CA PRO A 273 14.11 18.28 24.11
C PRO A 273 13.46 17.16 23.28
N PRO A 274 13.03 16.01 23.83
CA PRO A 274 12.36 14.96 23.06
C PRO A 274 11.02 15.38 22.43
N GLN A 275 10.39 16.47 22.88
CA GLN A 275 9.13 16.94 22.32
C GLN A 275 9.27 17.39 20.86
N TRP A 276 10.46 17.80 20.41
CA TRP A 276 10.71 18.08 18.99
C TRP A 276 10.57 16.85 18.10
N ILE A 277 10.92 15.66 18.61
CA ILE A 277 10.67 14.39 17.92
C ILE A 277 9.17 14.06 17.99
N CYS A 278 8.54 14.33 19.14
CA CYS A 278 7.10 14.11 19.31
C CYS A 278 6.25 14.95 18.37
N LEU A 279 6.67 16.17 18.03
CA LEU A 279 6.00 17.00 17.04
C LEU A 279 5.96 16.32 15.66
N SER A 280 7.07 15.70 15.24
CA SER A 280 7.11 14.90 14.02
C SER A 280 6.19 13.68 14.08
N ILE A 281 6.18 12.95 15.20
CA ILE A 281 5.33 11.78 15.39
C ILE A 281 3.85 12.17 15.36
N TRP A 282 3.48 13.26 16.04
CA TRP A 282 2.12 13.78 16.05
C TRP A 282 1.61 14.08 14.64
N ILE A 283 2.43 14.75 13.81
CA ILE A 283 2.11 15.01 12.41
C ILE A 283 2.05 13.71 11.60
N MET A 284 2.95 12.75 11.84
CA MET A 284 2.89 11.45 11.20
C MET A 284 1.59 10.71 11.54
N GLU A 285 1.13 10.74 12.79
CA GLU A 285 -0.13 10.13 13.20
C GLU A 285 -1.34 10.76 12.50
N ILE A 286 -1.34 12.10 12.33
CA ILE A 286 -2.34 12.81 11.51
C ILE A 286 -2.41 12.21 10.10
N PHE A 287 -1.27 12.15 9.41
CA PHE A 287 -1.23 11.69 8.02
C PHE A 287 -1.43 10.18 7.86
N THR A 288 -1.13 9.38 8.87
CA THR A 288 -1.13 7.91 8.77
C THR A 288 -2.38 7.25 9.32
N VAL A 289 -3.08 7.92 10.23
CA VAL A 289 -4.33 7.44 10.83
C VAL A 289 -5.51 8.26 10.31
N PHE A 290 -5.51 9.57 10.52
CA PHE A 290 -6.69 10.39 10.25
C PHE A 290 -6.93 10.67 8.76
N LEU A 291 -5.87 10.87 7.97
CA LEU A 291 -6.02 11.02 6.52
C LEU A 291 -6.67 9.77 5.88
N PRO A 292 -6.23 8.52 6.19
CA PRO A 292 -6.94 7.32 5.73
C PRO A 292 -8.37 7.18 6.24
N CYS A 293 -8.66 7.59 7.48
CA CYS A 293 -10.04 7.61 8.00
C CYS A 293 -10.92 8.52 7.13
N TRP A 294 -10.42 9.71 6.82
CA TRP A 294 -11.12 10.67 5.97
C TRP A 294 -11.32 10.12 4.55
N GLU A 295 -10.30 9.50 3.95
CA GLU A 295 -10.42 8.88 2.62
C GLU A 295 -11.44 7.73 2.59
N VAL A 296 -11.51 6.94 3.65
CA VAL A 296 -12.55 5.90 3.81
C VAL A 296 -13.94 6.51 3.87
N MET A 297 -14.14 7.55 4.69
CA MET A 297 -15.43 8.23 4.80
C MET A 297 -15.85 8.85 3.46
N ARG A 298 -14.91 9.51 2.78
CA ARG A 298 -15.11 10.09 1.45
C ARG A 298 -15.45 9.03 0.41
N HIS A 299 -14.79 7.87 0.46
CA HIS A 299 -15.09 6.74 -0.42
C HIS A 299 -16.50 6.19 -0.19
N HIS A 300 -16.92 6.04 1.06
CA HIS A 300 -18.29 5.63 1.39
C HIS A 300 -19.33 6.62 0.88
N ALA A 301 -19.10 7.93 1.11
CA ALA A 301 -19.99 8.98 0.61
C ALA A 301 -20.11 8.92 -0.92
N LEU A 302 -18.99 8.83 -1.64
CA LEU A 302 -18.97 8.76 -3.11
C LEU A 302 -19.68 7.49 -3.62
N ARG A 303 -19.49 6.36 -2.97
CA ARG A 303 -20.13 5.10 -3.33
C ARG A 303 -21.64 5.17 -3.10
N GLN A 304 -22.08 5.77 -1.98
CA GLN A 304 -23.50 5.97 -1.70
C GLN A 304 -24.15 6.93 -2.70
N GLU A 305 -23.48 8.03 -3.05
CA GLU A 305 -23.93 8.94 -4.11
C GLU A 305 -24.09 8.20 -5.44
N THR A 306 -23.14 7.32 -5.77
CA THR A 306 -23.19 6.51 -7.00
C THR A 306 -24.38 5.55 -7.00
N PHE A 307 -24.63 4.86 -5.88
CA PHE A 307 -25.80 3.98 -5.76
C PHE A 307 -27.12 4.74 -5.87
N ASN A 308 -27.23 5.88 -5.18
CA ASN A 308 -28.41 6.73 -5.26
C ASN A 308 -28.63 7.23 -6.70
N ALA A 309 -27.57 7.60 -7.43
CA ALA A 309 -27.64 8.03 -8.82
C ALA A 309 -28.11 6.90 -9.75
N ILE A 310 -27.60 5.67 -9.56
CA ILE A 310 -28.03 4.48 -10.32
C ILE A 310 -29.52 4.20 -10.05
N GLU A 311 -29.94 4.17 -8.79
CA GLU A 311 -31.33 3.89 -8.40
C GLU A 311 -32.29 4.96 -8.94
N GLN A 312 -31.91 6.23 -8.84
CA GLN A 312 -32.69 7.33 -9.40
C GLN A 312 -32.83 7.20 -10.91
N TRP A 313 -31.75 6.87 -11.62
CA TRP A 313 -31.80 6.63 -13.06
C TRP A 313 -32.70 5.44 -13.41
N GLU A 314 -32.56 4.30 -12.72
CA GLU A 314 -33.40 3.11 -12.94
C GLU A 314 -34.89 3.40 -12.65
N SER A 315 -35.19 4.15 -11.60
CA SER A 315 -36.57 4.54 -11.26
C SER A 315 -37.19 5.47 -12.32
N LYS A 316 -36.40 6.40 -12.87
CA LYS A 316 -36.81 7.28 -13.98
C LYS A 316 -37.08 6.45 -15.25
N MET A 317 -36.23 5.47 -15.54
CA MET A 317 -36.41 4.56 -16.68
C MET A 317 -37.67 3.70 -16.52
N ARG A 318 -37.95 3.19 -15.32
CA ARG A 318 -39.18 2.43 -15.05
C ARG A 318 -40.45 3.27 -15.15
N LYS A 319 -40.41 4.55 -14.76
CA LYS A 319 -41.56 5.48 -14.80
C LYS A 319 -41.81 6.07 -16.18
N SER A 320 -40.79 6.21 -17.03
CA SER A 320 -40.90 6.89 -18.33
C SER A 320 -41.46 6.02 -19.45
N GLY A 321 -41.70 4.72 -19.22
CA GLY A 321 -42.03 3.78 -20.29
C GLY A 321 -40.84 3.54 -21.23
N SER A 322 -40.69 2.31 -21.73
CA SER A 322 -39.53 1.85 -22.49
C SER A 322 -39.22 2.62 -23.80
N GLU A 323 -40.08 3.55 -24.23
CA GLU A 323 -40.04 4.08 -25.61
C GLU A 323 -39.76 5.59 -25.76
N ALA A 324 -39.61 6.37 -24.69
CA ALA A 324 -39.50 7.83 -24.83
C ALA A 324 -38.41 8.50 -23.99
N ARG A 325 -37.15 8.07 -24.14
CA ARG A 325 -35.94 8.95 -24.13
C ARG A 325 -34.70 8.15 -24.53
N SER A 326 -33.92 8.70 -25.45
CA SER A 326 -32.98 7.94 -26.27
C SER A 326 -31.75 7.49 -25.48
N LEU A 327 -31.47 6.18 -25.53
CA LEU A 327 -30.15 5.63 -25.26
C LEU A 327 -29.05 6.37 -26.05
N ASN A 328 -29.41 7.06 -27.15
CA ASN A 328 -28.52 7.92 -27.94
C ASN A 328 -27.93 9.12 -27.16
N SER A 329 -28.50 9.53 -26.03
CA SER A 329 -27.93 10.63 -25.22
C SER A 329 -26.76 10.19 -24.32
N ILE A 330 -26.66 8.91 -23.96
CA ILE A 330 -25.58 8.41 -23.09
C ILE A 330 -24.24 8.41 -23.85
N PRO A 331 -24.13 7.86 -25.08
CA PRO A 331 -22.92 7.94 -25.90
C PRO A 331 -22.44 9.37 -26.12
N THR A 332 -23.35 10.32 -26.41
CA THR A 332 -22.97 11.71 -26.67
C THR A 332 -22.46 12.43 -25.42
N LEU A 333 -23.07 12.20 -24.26
CA LEU A 333 -22.57 12.73 -22.98
C LEU A 333 -21.22 12.13 -22.60
N VAL A 334 -21.03 10.82 -22.83
CA VAL A 334 -19.76 10.14 -22.56
C VAL A 334 -18.66 10.61 -23.51
N ASP A 335 -18.94 10.71 -24.82
CA ASP A 335 -18.00 11.22 -25.82
C ASP A 335 -17.59 12.68 -25.51
N SER A 336 -18.53 13.51 -25.06
CA SER A 336 -18.24 14.87 -24.57
C SER A 336 -17.33 14.86 -23.32
N MET A 337 -17.58 13.98 -22.35
CA MET A 337 -16.71 13.82 -21.18
C MET A 337 -15.30 13.32 -21.56
N MET A 338 -15.20 12.43 -22.55
CA MET A 338 -13.94 11.80 -22.96
C MET A 338 -13.05 12.72 -23.80
N SER A 339 -13.66 13.59 -24.62
CA SER A 339 -12.98 14.60 -25.45
C SER A 339 -12.60 15.89 -24.68
N GLY A 340 -12.99 15.97 -23.41
CA GLY A 340 -12.89 17.18 -22.58
C GLY A 340 -14.18 17.97 -22.71
N TRP A 341 -14.71 18.44 -21.57
CA TRP A 341 -16.03 19.05 -21.45
C TRP A 341 -16.09 20.45 -22.10
N LYS A 342 -15.77 20.56 -23.39
CA LYS A 342 -15.69 21.80 -24.16
C LYS A 342 -17.08 22.29 -24.61
N SER A 343 -18.03 22.41 -23.68
CA SER A 343 -19.29 23.08 -23.97
C SER A 343 -19.17 24.55 -23.59
N HIS A 344 -18.90 25.39 -24.59
CA HIS A 344 -18.87 26.86 -24.51
C HIS A 344 -20.27 27.48 -24.32
N ASN A 345 -21.15 26.82 -23.59
CA ASN A 345 -22.43 27.34 -23.15
C ASN A 345 -22.61 26.95 -21.69
N GLY A 346 -22.39 27.92 -20.80
CA GLY A 346 -22.86 27.83 -19.43
C GLY A 346 -24.37 27.62 -19.43
N SER A 347 -24.81 26.39 -19.28
CA SER A 347 -26.24 26.07 -19.24
C SER A 347 -26.46 24.83 -18.39
N VAL A 348 -26.93 25.13 -17.18
CA VAL A 348 -27.64 24.27 -16.22
C VAL A 348 -26.87 23.04 -15.75
N ASP A 349 -26.34 23.16 -14.54
CA ASP A 349 -26.02 22.04 -13.65
C ASP A 349 -27.32 21.28 -13.33
N THR A 350 -27.83 20.51 -14.29
CA THR A 350 -28.96 19.62 -14.06
C THR A 350 -28.41 18.39 -13.37
N THR A 351 -28.90 18.18 -12.14
CA THR A 351 -28.67 16.95 -11.37
C THR A 351 -28.92 15.69 -12.21
N GLY A 352 -29.82 15.76 -13.21
CA GLY A 352 -30.10 14.69 -14.16
C GLY A 352 -28.97 14.31 -15.14
N SER A 353 -28.03 15.21 -15.46
CA SER A 353 -26.84 14.89 -16.28
C SER A 353 -25.77 14.13 -15.48
N ARG A 354 -25.77 14.29 -14.16
CA ARG A 354 -24.87 13.56 -13.25
C ARG A 354 -25.29 12.11 -13.11
N ASP A 355 -26.60 11.87 -13.01
CA ASP A 355 -27.18 10.53 -12.85
C ASP A 355 -26.93 9.66 -14.09
N SER A 356 -27.05 10.22 -15.31
CA SER A 356 -26.94 9.44 -16.55
C SER A 356 -25.53 8.93 -16.84
N ILE A 357 -24.49 9.63 -16.38
CA ILE A 357 -23.08 9.27 -16.61
C ILE A 357 -22.57 8.23 -15.59
N LEU A 358 -23.18 8.13 -14.41
CA LEU A 358 -22.81 7.14 -13.38
C LEU A 358 -23.51 5.77 -13.57
N THR A 359 -23.86 5.43 -14.80
CA THR A 359 -24.63 4.21 -15.14
C THR A 359 -23.74 3.12 -15.73
N MET A 360 -24.21 1.87 -15.69
CA MET A 360 -23.53 0.74 -16.34
C MET A 360 -23.36 0.95 -17.84
N GLY A 361 -24.40 1.47 -18.52
CA GLY A 361 -24.34 1.72 -19.97
C GLY A 361 -23.26 2.74 -20.36
N ALA A 362 -23.03 3.77 -19.54
CA ALA A 362 -21.95 4.73 -19.78
C ALA A 362 -20.57 4.08 -19.64
N LEU A 363 -20.38 3.20 -18.64
CA LEU A 363 -19.14 2.45 -18.46
C LEU A 363 -18.88 1.48 -19.62
N GLU A 364 -19.90 0.70 -20.03
CA GLU A 364 -19.77 -0.24 -21.15
C GLU A 364 -19.43 0.47 -22.46
N HIS A 365 -20.05 1.62 -22.71
CA HIS A 365 -19.73 2.44 -23.87
C HIS A 365 -18.24 2.86 -23.92
N VAL A 366 -17.67 3.28 -22.78
CA VAL A 366 -16.23 3.60 -22.68
C VAL A 366 -15.37 2.37 -22.92
N LEU A 367 -15.73 1.23 -22.30
CA LEU A 367 -14.98 -0.01 -22.44
C LEU A 367 -14.95 -0.52 -23.88
N GLU A 368 -16.05 -0.37 -24.62
CA GLU A 368 -16.16 -0.81 -26.02
C GLU A 368 -15.47 0.13 -27.01
N ARG A 369 -15.59 1.45 -26.81
CA ARG A 369 -15.17 2.43 -27.82
C ARG A 369 -13.75 2.95 -27.60
N ASN A 370 -13.38 3.26 -26.37
CA ASN A 370 -12.04 3.76 -26.05
C ASN A 370 -11.70 3.56 -24.56
N PRO A 371 -11.25 2.36 -24.15
CA PRO A 371 -10.93 2.05 -22.76
C PRO A 371 -9.63 2.73 -22.27
N ALA A 372 -8.76 3.19 -23.18
CA ALA A 372 -7.40 3.63 -22.84
C ALA A 372 -7.32 4.74 -21.78
N PRO A 373 -8.18 5.78 -21.77
CA PRO A 373 -8.14 6.80 -20.73
C PRO A 373 -8.57 6.28 -19.35
N LEU A 374 -9.57 5.40 -19.29
CA LEU A 374 -10.01 4.75 -18.06
C LEU A 374 -8.95 3.77 -17.54
N GLN A 375 -8.30 3.03 -18.44
CA GLN A 375 -7.19 2.13 -18.14
C GLN A 375 -5.98 2.89 -17.59
N LYS A 376 -5.60 4.01 -18.23
CA LYS A 376 -4.51 4.86 -17.73
C LYS A 376 -4.84 5.46 -16.36
N PHE A 377 -6.08 5.89 -16.15
CA PHE A 377 -6.51 6.44 -14.87
C PHE A 377 -6.50 5.39 -13.76
N SER A 378 -7.08 4.22 -14.01
CA SER A 378 -7.11 3.11 -13.04
C SER A 378 -5.70 2.65 -12.68
N ALA A 379 -4.80 2.55 -13.65
CA ALA A 379 -3.40 2.17 -13.43
C ALA A 379 -2.58 3.23 -12.67
N LEU A 380 -2.66 4.51 -13.07
CA LEU A 380 -1.72 5.53 -12.59
C LEU A 380 -2.21 6.32 -11.36
N ASN A 381 -3.52 6.39 -11.15
CA ASN A 381 -4.11 7.20 -10.08
C ASN A 381 -4.89 6.36 -9.08
N ASP A 382 -5.74 5.43 -9.54
CA ASP A 382 -6.60 4.63 -8.64
C ASP A 382 -5.94 3.34 -8.12
N PHE A 383 -4.84 2.91 -8.75
CA PHE A 383 -4.16 1.62 -8.51
C PHE A 383 -5.08 0.39 -8.59
N SER A 384 -5.98 0.41 -9.58
CA SER A 384 -6.96 -0.64 -9.88
C SER A 384 -6.92 -1.06 -11.36
N GLY A 385 -5.77 -0.86 -12.01
CA GLY A 385 -5.57 -1.06 -13.44
C GLY A 385 -5.78 -2.50 -13.90
N GLU A 386 -5.58 -3.48 -13.01
CA GLU A 386 -5.84 -4.89 -13.25
C GLU A 386 -7.30 -5.16 -13.64
N ASN A 387 -8.25 -4.42 -13.07
CA ASN A 387 -9.68 -4.63 -13.34
C ASN A 387 -10.03 -4.21 -14.77
N VAL A 388 -9.60 -3.01 -15.19
CA VAL A 388 -9.87 -2.52 -16.54
C VAL A 388 -9.09 -3.32 -17.58
N ALA A 389 -7.83 -3.68 -17.28
CA ALA A 389 -7.02 -4.52 -18.15
C ALA A 389 -7.64 -5.91 -18.36
N PHE A 390 -8.15 -6.55 -17.29
CA PHE A 390 -8.90 -7.80 -17.38
C PHE A 390 -10.12 -7.67 -18.29
N LEU A 391 -10.95 -6.64 -18.09
CA LEU A 391 -12.13 -6.40 -18.92
C LEU A 391 -11.78 -6.23 -20.40
N THR A 392 -10.73 -5.46 -20.71
CA THR A 392 -10.25 -5.30 -22.09
C THR A 392 -9.74 -6.60 -22.69
N SER A 393 -8.97 -7.39 -21.92
CA SER A 393 -8.45 -8.69 -22.40
C SER A 393 -9.56 -9.73 -22.62
N VAL A 394 -10.58 -9.75 -21.77
CA VAL A 394 -11.76 -10.62 -21.97
C VAL A 394 -12.56 -10.18 -23.18
N ALA A 395 -12.76 -8.88 -23.40
CA ALA A 395 -13.45 -8.36 -24.58
C ALA A 395 -12.71 -8.72 -25.88
N GLU A 396 -11.39 -8.53 -25.93
CA GLU A 396 -10.54 -8.93 -27.05
C GLU A 396 -10.61 -10.43 -27.31
N TRP A 397 -10.49 -11.25 -26.25
CA TRP A 397 -10.61 -12.69 -26.35
C TRP A 397 -11.98 -13.10 -26.92
N LYS A 398 -13.07 -12.53 -26.38
CA LYS A 398 -14.43 -12.78 -26.87
C LYS A 398 -14.63 -12.39 -28.31
N ASN A 399 -14.09 -11.25 -28.74
CA ASN A 399 -14.17 -10.77 -30.12
C ASN A 399 -13.32 -11.60 -31.09
N SER A 400 -12.33 -12.33 -30.57
CA SER A 400 -11.50 -13.25 -31.35
C SER A 400 -12.11 -14.66 -31.53
N LEU A 401 -13.23 -14.97 -30.86
CA LEU A 401 -13.91 -16.26 -30.97
C LEU A 401 -14.61 -16.40 -32.35
N PRO A 402 -14.44 -17.53 -33.07
CA PRO A 402 -15.18 -17.80 -34.30
C PRO A 402 -16.70 -17.78 -34.08
N LYS A 403 -17.47 -17.33 -35.09
CA LYS A 403 -18.95 -17.27 -35.01
C LYS A 403 -19.58 -18.65 -34.74
N ALA A 404 -19.07 -19.71 -35.37
CA ALA A 404 -19.55 -21.09 -35.16
C ALA A 404 -19.44 -21.56 -33.69
N LEU A 405 -18.40 -21.12 -32.98
CA LEU A 405 -18.19 -21.41 -31.55
C LEU A 405 -19.05 -20.54 -30.62
N ARG A 406 -19.56 -19.41 -31.12
CA ARG A 406 -20.53 -18.55 -30.41
C ARG A 406 -21.96 -19.05 -30.58
N GLU A 407 -22.27 -19.65 -31.73
CA GLU A 407 -23.63 -20.04 -32.14
C GLU A 407 -23.90 -21.55 -31.99
N ASN A 408 -22.88 -22.35 -31.66
CA ASN A 408 -22.99 -23.79 -31.35
C ASN A 408 -23.63 -24.62 -32.47
N THR A 409 -23.36 -24.27 -33.72
CA THR A 409 -24.16 -24.69 -34.88
C THR A 409 -23.52 -25.76 -35.78
N ASP A 410 -22.20 -26.00 -35.72
CA ASP A 410 -21.50 -26.90 -36.66
C ASP A 410 -20.74 -28.06 -35.98
N PRO A 411 -20.63 -29.23 -36.65
CA PRO A 411 -19.83 -30.36 -36.17
C PRO A 411 -18.34 -30.02 -36.07
N MET A 412 -17.70 -30.56 -35.03
CA MET A 412 -16.34 -30.22 -34.60
C MET A 412 -15.26 -30.82 -35.51
N ASP A 413 -14.94 -30.14 -36.62
CA ASP A 413 -13.87 -30.52 -37.54
C ASP A 413 -12.46 -30.31 -36.93
N ASN A 414 -11.42 -30.93 -37.49
CA ASN A 414 -10.04 -30.86 -36.97
C ASN A 414 -9.50 -29.42 -36.88
N ASN A 415 -9.86 -28.56 -37.84
CA ASN A 415 -9.52 -27.14 -37.84
C ASN A 415 -10.22 -26.37 -36.69
N MET A 416 -11.44 -26.79 -36.30
CA MET A 416 -12.15 -26.21 -35.16
C MET A 416 -11.50 -26.58 -33.83
N LYS A 417 -10.93 -27.80 -33.72
CA LYS A 417 -10.18 -28.23 -32.53
C LYS A 417 -8.90 -27.41 -32.35
N GLU A 418 -8.15 -27.16 -33.41
CA GLU A 418 -6.94 -26.35 -33.36
C GLU A 418 -7.26 -24.88 -32.98
N LEU A 419 -8.33 -24.32 -33.55
CA LEU A 419 -8.84 -23.01 -33.15
C LEU A 419 -9.28 -22.99 -31.68
N LEU A 420 -9.99 -24.02 -31.20
CA LEU A 420 -10.40 -24.12 -29.81
C LEU A 420 -9.20 -24.14 -28.87
N HIS A 421 -8.15 -24.91 -29.20
CA HIS A 421 -6.89 -24.95 -28.46
C HIS A 421 -6.19 -23.59 -28.42
N GLU A 422 -6.15 -22.86 -29.54
CA GLU A 422 -5.59 -21.51 -29.57
C GLU A 422 -6.36 -20.55 -28.64
N ARG A 423 -7.70 -20.61 -28.67
CA ARG A 423 -8.57 -19.78 -27.81
C ARG A 423 -8.47 -20.17 -26.34
N PHE A 424 -8.31 -21.46 -26.06
CA PHE A 424 -8.05 -21.97 -24.72
C PHE A 424 -6.72 -21.44 -24.19
N ASN A 425 -5.65 -21.49 -24.98
CA ASN A 425 -4.34 -20.96 -24.59
C ASN A 425 -4.39 -19.45 -24.29
N ARG A 426 -5.14 -18.67 -25.08
CA ARG A 426 -5.38 -17.24 -24.79
C ARG A 426 -6.18 -17.05 -23.50
N ALA A 427 -7.22 -17.85 -23.25
CA ALA A 427 -8.00 -17.80 -22.02
C ALA A 427 -7.17 -18.21 -20.78
N LEU A 428 -6.34 -19.25 -20.92
CA LEU A 428 -5.41 -19.70 -19.89
C LEU A 428 -4.43 -18.60 -19.50
N HIS A 429 -3.94 -17.84 -20.49
CA HIS A 429 -3.09 -16.69 -20.22
C HIS A 429 -3.83 -15.58 -19.43
N ILE A 430 -5.10 -15.30 -19.76
CA ILE A 430 -5.93 -14.35 -19.00
C ILE A 430 -6.11 -14.83 -17.55
N TYR A 431 -6.39 -16.12 -17.36
CA TYR A 431 -6.49 -16.72 -16.03
C TYR A 431 -5.20 -16.55 -15.23
N VAL A 432 -4.05 -16.94 -15.79
CA VAL A 432 -2.75 -16.83 -15.13
C VAL A 432 -2.40 -15.40 -14.77
N LYS A 433 -2.66 -14.45 -15.67
CA LYS A 433 -2.27 -13.05 -15.51
C LYS A 433 -3.16 -12.27 -14.54
N PHE A 434 -4.46 -12.54 -14.52
CA PHE A 434 -5.44 -11.70 -13.81
C PHE A 434 -6.21 -12.43 -12.72
N ILE A 435 -6.32 -13.76 -12.73
CA ILE A 435 -7.22 -14.48 -11.82
C ILE A 435 -6.46 -15.39 -10.85
N SER A 436 -5.42 -16.07 -11.32
CA SER A 436 -4.66 -17.04 -10.53
C SER A 436 -4.08 -16.42 -9.26
N VAL A 437 -4.45 -16.96 -8.09
CA VAL A 437 -3.97 -16.48 -6.79
C VAL A 437 -2.46 -16.72 -6.61
N SER A 438 -1.90 -17.74 -7.25
CA SER A 438 -0.50 -18.13 -7.12
C SER A 438 0.42 -17.44 -8.14
N GLN A 439 -0.12 -17.02 -9.29
CA GLN A 439 0.67 -16.52 -10.41
C GLN A 439 0.41 -15.06 -10.75
N ALA A 440 -0.81 -14.55 -10.56
CA ALA A 440 -1.14 -13.17 -10.86
C ALA A 440 -0.49 -12.21 -9.86
N GLU A 441 0.14 -11.15 -10.37
CA GLU A 441 0.77 -10.13 -9.52
C GLU A 441 -0.27 -9.22 -8.84
N PHE A 442 -1.39 -8.96 -9.53
CA PHE A 442 -2.57 -8.26 -9.00
C PHE A 442 -3.81 -9.04 -9.44
N PRO A 443 -4.23 -10.08 -8.69
CA PRO A 443 -5.43 -10.83 -9.02
C PRO A 443 -6.66 -9.94 -8.88
N VAL A 444 -7.59 -10.04 -9.84
CA VAL A 444 -8.88 -9.36 -9.79
C VAL A 444 -9.73 -9.93 -8.66
N ASN A 445 -10.51 -9.07 -8.02
CA ASN A 445 -11.31 -9.45 -6.86
C ASN A 445 -12.65 -10.07 -7.30
N ILE A 446 -12.69 -11.40 -7.43
CA ILE A 446 -13.89 -12.19 -7.77
C ILE A 446 -14.36 -13.05 -6.58
N SER A 447 -15.60 -13.53 -6.64
CA SER A 447 -16.15 -14.40 -5.60
C SER A 447 -15.41 -15.73 -5.53
N SER A 448 -15.36 -16.36 -4.35
CA SER A 448 -14.73 -17.68 -4.19
C SER A 448 -15.41 -18.76 -5.03
N GLN A 449 -16.71 -18.61 -5.30
CA GLN A 449 -17.46 -19.52 -6.17
C GLN A 449 -16.97 -19.40 -7.62
N ASP A 450 -16.83 -18.18 -8.14
CA ASP A 450 -16.38 -17.95 -9.51
C ASP A 450 -14.90 -18.30 -9.68
N LEU A 451 -14.08 -18.01 -8.66
CA LEU A 451 -12.69 -18.44 -8.63
C LEU A 451 -12.57 -19.96 -8.73
N ARG A 452 -13.32 -20.72 -7.92
CA ARG A 452 -13.30 -22.20 -7.96
C ARG A 452 -13.73 -22.75 -9.32
N LYS A 453 -14.73 -22.16 -9.97
CA LYS A 453 -15.14 -22.55 -11.33
C LYS A 453 -13.97 -22.40 -12.32
N LEU A 454 -13.27 -21.27 -12.25
CA LEU A 454 -12.14 -20.98 -13.14
C LEU A 454 -10.91 -21.84 -12.79
N GLU A 455 -10.64 -22.08 -11.51
CA GLU A 455 -9.58 -22.99 -11.04
C GLU A 455 -9.79 -24.41 -11.57
N ASN A 456 -11.02 -24.94 -11.50
CA ASN A 456 -11.32 -26.28 -12.01
C ASN A 456 -11.02 -26.44 -13.51
N ILE A 457 -11.06 -25.35 -14.28
CA ILE A 457 -10.80 -25.37 -15.74
C ILE A 457 -9.32 -25.12 -16.03
N PHE A 458 -8.73 -24.09 -15.42
CA PHE A 458 -7.43 -23.56 -15.86
C PHE A 458 -6.27 -23.91 -14.93
N GLU A 459 -6.50 -24.29 -13.68
CA GLU A 459 -5.42 -24.45 -12.70
C GLU A 459 -4.49 -25.63 -13.03
N GLY A 460 -5.05 -26.77 -13.44
CA GLY A 460 -4.26 -27.93 -13.89
C GLY A 460 -3.36 -27.57 -15.09
N PRO A 461 -3.92 -27.03 -16.19
CA PRO A 461 -3.16 -26.51 -17.32
C PRO A 461 -2.13 -25.45 -16.93
N ALA A 462 -2.48 -24.49 -16.07
CA ALA A 462 -1.58 -23.44 -15.60
C ALA A 462 -0.38 -24.00 -14.85
N ARG A 463 -0.57 -25.00 -13.96
CA ARG A 463 0.53 -25.65 -13.25
C ARG A 463 1.45 -26.43 -14.19
N SER A 464 0.88 -27.07 -15.22
CA SER A 464 1.67 -27.83 -16.20
C SER A 464 2.60 -26.94 -17.03
N LEU A 465 2.15 -25.73 -17.40
CA LEU A 465 2.92 -24.79 -18.22
C LEU A 465 3.90 -23.93 -17.43
N TYR A 466 3.45 -23.41 -16.27
CA TYR A 466 4.18 -22.37 -15.54
C TYR A 466 4.85 -22.90 -14.27
N GLY A 467 4.65 -24.18 -13.94
CA GLY A 467 5.22 -24.85 -12.77
C GLY A 467 4.51 -24.53 -11.45
N GLU A 468 4.86 -25.26 -10.39
CA GLU A 468 4.23 -25.12 -9.07
C GLU A 468 4.91 -24.00 -8.25
N LYS A 469 4.35 -22.78 -8.28
CA LYS A 469 4.67 -21.75 -7.27
C LYS A 469 3.83 -22.02 -6.02
N ARG A 470 4.28 -22.95 -5.16
CA ARG A 470 3.65 -23.18 -3.84
C ARG A 470 3.83 -21.96 -2.94
N ALA A 471 2.83 -21.10 -2.92
CA ALA A 471 2.47 -20.33 -1.73
C ALA A 471 1.04 -20.75 -1.37
N VAL A 472 0.87 -21.40 -0.21
CA VAL A 472 -0.46 -21.67 0.35
C VAL A 472 -1.06 -20.30 0.68
N VAL A 473 -1.98 -19.82 -0.16
CA VAL A 473 -2.73 -18.57 0.05
C VAL A 473 -4.21 -18.94 0.11
N ASP A 474 -4.91 -18.42 1.11
CA ASP A 474 -6.35 -18.63 1.28
C ASP A 474 -7.12 -17.96 0.12
N PRO A 475 -7.90 -18.72 -0.67
CA PRO A 475 -8.66 -18.19 -1.81
C PRO A 475 -9.79 -17.21 -1.40
N VAL A 476 -10.18 -17.19 -0.12
CA VAL A 476 -11.20 -16.25 0.39
C VAL A 476 -10.61 -14.86 0.65
N THR A 477 -9.29 -14.78 0.86
CA THR A 477 -8.61 -13.52 1.15
C THR A 477 -7.21 -13.44 0.51
N PRO A 478 -7.11 -13.27 -0.83
CA PRO A 478 -5.83 -13.27 -1.54
C PRO A 478 -4.86 -12.14 -1.16
N PHE A 479 -5.29 -11.18 -0.32
CA PHE A 479 -4.45 -10.12 0.22
C PHE A 479 -4.40 -10.07 1.76
N ASP A 480 -5.05 -11.01 2.48
CA ASP A 480 -4.92 -11.08 3.95
C ASP A 480 -3.78 -12.01 4.37
N THR A 481 -2.77 -11.34 4.94
CA THR A 481 -1.94 -11.75 6.06
C THR A 481 -0.69 -12.62 5.88
N PRO A 482 0.36 -12.32 6.70
CA PRO A 482 1.49 -13.19 6.94
C PRO A 482 1.12 -14.25 7.98
N SER A 483 0.77 -15.46 7.54
CA SER A 483 0.64 -16.62 8.42
C SER A 483 1.85 -17.51 8.22
N PHE A 484 2.64 -17.69 9.29
CA PHE A 484 3.77 -18.61 9.36
C PHE A 484 3.25 -20.05 9.47
N PRO A 485 3.59 -20.98 8.55
CA PRO A 485 3.49 -22.41 8.80
C PRO A 485 4.89 -22.96 9.03
N MET A 486 5.24 -23.19 10.29
CA MET A 486 6.40 -23.98 10.68
C MET A 486 6.01 -25.47 10.62
N LYS A 487 6.50 -26.24 9.63
CA LYS A 487 7.05 -27.58 9.88
C LYS A 487 7.68 -28.26 8.64
N SER A 488 8.81 -28.89 8.95
CA SER A 488 9.34 -30.16 8.43
C SER A 488 9.88 -30.21 7.00
N LEU A 489 11.19 -30.00 6.89
CA LEU A 489 12.00 -30.49 5.77
C LEU A 489 12.17 -32.01 5.89
N SER A 490 11.74 -32.73 4.86
CA SER A 490 12.24 -34.06 4.55
C SER A 490 12.75 -34.02 3.10
N SER A 491 14.06 -34.17 2.95
CA SER A 491 14.78 -34.23 1.67
C SER A 491 14.26 -35.39 0.80
N PRO A 492 14.51 -35.34 -0.53
CA PRO A 492 15.52 -36.28 -1.03
C PRO A 492 16.43 -35.75 -2.15
N SER A 493 17.67 -36.21 -2.02
CA SER A 493 18.63 -36.75 -2.99
C SER A 493 18.76 -36.23 -4.43
N PHE A 494 20.03 -36.02 -4.74
CA PHE A 494 20.69 -35.78 -6.03
C PHE A 494 20.39 -36.83 -7.11
N GLY A 495 20.30 -36.37 -8.36
CA GLY A 495 20.43 -37.17 -9.57
C GLY A 495 21.06 -36.35 -10.69
N ASN A 496 22.21 -36.80 -11.19
CA ASN A 496 23.00 -36.25 -12.29
C ASN A 496 22.30 -36.38 -13.66
N GLY A 497 22.54 -35.43 -14.58
CA GLY A 497 22.19 -35.62 -15.99
C GLY A 497 22.48 -34.43 -16.90
N SER A 498 23.63 -34.52 -17.61
CA SER A 498 23.98 -34.00 -18.95
C SER A 498 23.41 -32.65 -19.45
N GLN A 499 24.34 -31.72 -19.72
CA GLN A 499 24.12 -30.48 -20.48
C GLN A 499 24.06 -30.76 -21.98
N VAL A 500 23.05 -30.23 -22.65
CA VAL A 500 23.12 -29.87 -24.08
C VAL A 500 22.69 -28.41 -24.20
N GLU A 501 23.62 -27.57 -24.64
CA GLU A 501 23.39 -26.18 -25.04
C GLU A 501 22.64 -26.14 -26.38
N LEU A 502 21.64 -25.27 -26.48
CA LEU A 502 21.04 -24.85 -27.75
C LEU A 502 20.88 -23.33 -27.73
N HIS A 503 21.55 -22.69 -28.70
CA HIS A 503 21.50 -21.25 -28.99
C HIS A 503 20.12 -20.81 -29.51
N PRO A 504 19.73 -19.54 -29.31
CA PRO A 504 18.36 -19.09 -29.49
C PRO A 504 18.07 -18.75 -30.96
N VAL A 505 17.00 -19.33 -31.49
CA VAL A 505 16.35 -18.88 -32.73
C VAL A 505 15.17 -17.98 -32.35
N SER A 506 15.06 -16.87 -33.07
CA SER A 506 14.09 -15.81 -32.92
C SER A 506 12.66 -16.21 -33.29
N SER A 507 11.71 -15.64 -32.52
CA SER A 507 10.30 -15.34 -32.85
C SER A 507 9.24 -16.42 -32.54
N ASP A 508 8.34 -16.09 -31.61
CA ASP A 508 6.96 -16.56 -31.43
C ASP A 508 6.66 -17.98 -30.88
N ASP A 509 7.65 -18.70 -30.36
CA ASP A 509 7.40 -20.00 -29.70
C ASP A 509 6.93 -19.81 -28.24
N ARG A 510 5.66 -19.42 -28.09
CA ARG A 510 4.98 -19.43 -26.80
C ARG A 510 4.90 -20.88 -26.31
N VAL A 511 5.25 -21.14 -25.05
CA VAL A 511 4.95 -22.44 -24.43
C VAL A 511 3.42 -22.58 -24.35
N GLN A 512 2.85 -23.35 -25.27
CA GLN A 512 1.40 -23.58 -25.38
C GLN A 512 1.02 -24.87 -24.66
N PHE A 513 -0.16 -24.89 -24.06
CA PHE A 513 -0.76 -26.09 -23.51
C PHE A 513 -1.24 -26.97 -24.66
N TRP A 514 -0.62 -28.15 -24.78
CA TRP A 514 -0.93 -29.17 -25.78
C TRP A 514 -1.83 -30.30 -25.23
N GLY A 515 -2.28 -30.20 -23.98
CA GLY A 515 -3.17 -31.20 -23.37
C GLY A 515 -4.62 -31.06 -23.82
N GLU A 516 -5.49 -31.92 -23.31
CA GLU A 516 -6.92 -31.93 -23.65
C GLU A 516 -7.64 -30.69 -23.06
N VAL A 517 -8.47 -30.02 -23.87
CA VAL A 517 -9.26 -28.87 -23.44
C VAL A 517 -10.43 -29.38 -22.56
N PRO A 518 -10.61 -28.89 -21.33
CA PRO A 518 -11.70 -29.33 -20.47
C PRO A 518 -13.08 -29.06 -21.11
N GLU A 519 -14.02 -30.00 -21.00
CA GLU A 519 -15.38 -29.88 -21.56
C GLU A 519 -16.16 -28.66 -21.00
N ALA A 520 -15.83 -28.23 -19.78
CA ALA A 520 -16.43 -27.06 -19.15
C ALA A 520 -15.95 -25.71 -19.75
N PHE A 521 -14.98 -25.72 -20.66
CA PHE A 521 -14.52 -24.53 -21.36
C PHE A 521 -15.50 -24.12 -22.47
N GLY A 522 -15.89 -22.85 -22.49
CA GLY A 522 -16.79 -22.32 -23.51
C GLY A 522 -16.71 -20.80 -23.67
N PRO A 523 -17.47 -20.23 -24.63
CA PRO A 523 -17.45 -18.79 -24.92
C PRO A 523 -17.90 -17.92 -23.73
N THR A 524 -18.59 -18.51 -22.76
CA THR A 524 -19.14 -17.85 -21.57
C THR A 524 -18.26 -18.00 -20.32
N VAL A 525 -17.09 -18.64 -20.42
CA VAL A 525 -16.27 -19.03 -19.26
C VAL A 525 -15.92 -17.86 -18.32
N PHE A 526 -15.77 -16.65 -18.84
CA PHE A 526 -15.47 -15.45 -18.05
C PHE A 526 -16.69 -14.58 -17.72
N ASN A 527 -17.92 -14.95 -18.10
CA ASN A 527 -19.09 -14.07 -17.97
C ASN A 527 -19.36 -13.63 -16.52
N ASP A 528 -19.33 -14.56 -15.56
CA ASP A 528 -19.59 -14.26 -14.15
C ASP A 528 -18.51 -13.33 -13.58
N ALA A 529 -17.24 -13.64 -13.87
CA ALA A 529 -16.10 -12.83 -13.47
C ALA A 529 -16.13 -11.43 -14.10
N GLU A 530 -16.40 -11.33 -15.40
CA GLU A 530 -16.54 -10.06 -16.13
C GLU A 530 -17.65 -9.21 -15.53
N LYS A 531 -18.82 -9.80 -15.25
CA LYS A 531 -19.95 -9.08 -14.62
C LYS A 531 -19.58 -8.56 -13.23
N SER A 532 -18.92 -9.38 -12.42
CA SER A 532 -18.45 -9.00 -11.08
C SER A 532 -17.46 -7.83 -11.15
N ILE A 533 -16.46 -7.91 -12.05
CA ILE A 533 -15.45 -6.87 -12.19
C ILE A 533 -16.00 -5.59 -12.81
N LYS A 534 -16.91 -5.66 -13.79
CA LYS A 534 -17.63 -4.49 -14.32
C LYS A 534 -18.35 -3.74 -13.20
N TYR A 535 -19.07 -4.45 -12.34
CA TYR A 535 -19.76 -3.84 -11.20
C TYR A 535 -18.78 -3.23 -10.18
N LEU A 536 -17.66 -3.90 -9.92
CA LEU A 536 -16.59 -3.37 -9.06
C LEU A 536 -16.03 -2.05 -9.63
N VAL A 537 -15.73 -2.00 -10.92
CA VAL A 537 -15.25 -0.80 -11.61
C VAL A 537 -16.29 0.31 -11.57
N LEU A 538 -17.56 -0.01 -11.85
CA LEU A 538 -18.68 0.94 -11.82
C LEU A 538 -18.84 1.61 -10.44
N THR A 539 -18.66 0.85 -9.37
CA THR A 539 -18.92 1.33 -8.00
C THR A 539 -17.71 1.97 -7.33
N ASN A 540 -16.49 1.72 -7.79
CA ASN A 540 -15.26 2.21 -7.14
C ASN A 540 -14.43 3.14 -8.03
N THR A 541 -14.08 2.71 -9.24
CA THR A 541 -13.13 3.42 -10.11
C THR A 541 -13.82 4.42 -11.04
N TRP A 542 -14.97 4.06 -11.60
CA TRP A 542 -15.74 4.90 -12.52
C TRP A 542 -16.14 6.25 -11.91
N PRO A 543 -16.68 6.33 -10.67
CA PRO A 543 -17.10 7.61 -10.10
C PRO A 543 -15.90 8.56 -9.87
N LYS A 544 -14.74 8.00 -9.50
CA LYS A 544 -13.49 8.74 -9.35
C LYS A 544 -12.97 9.26 -10.69
N PHE A 545 -13.05 8.44 -11.75
CA PHE A 545 -12.67 8.83 -13.10
C PHE A 545 -13.52 9.99 -13.62
N VAL A 546 -14.85 9.87 -13.51
CA VAL A 546 -15.80 10.91 -13.91
C VAL A 546 -15.52 12.21 -13.15
N LYS A 547 -15.35 12.13 -11.82
CA LYS A 547 -15.02 13.31 -11.00
C LYS A 547 -13.68 13.95 -11.39
N SER A 548 -12.65 13.14 -11.63
CA SER A 548 -11.32 13.62 -12.04
C SER A 548 -11.36 14.36 -13.37
N ARG A 549 -12.15 13.88 -14.34
CA ARG A 549 -12.32 14.53 -15.65
C ARG A 549 -12.95 15.90 -15.52
N ARG A 550 -14.02 16.02 -14.74
CA ARG A 550 -14.69 17.31 -14.48
C ARG A 550 -13.76 18.32 -13.81
N SER A 551 -13.03 17.89 -12.77
CA SER A 551 -12.08 18.79 -12.08
C SER A 551 -10.89 19.23 -12.93
N SER A 552 -10.48 18.41 -13.90
CA SER A 552 -9.39 18.78 -14.81
C SER A 552 -9.81 19.83 -15.84
N ASP A 553 -11.11 19.93 -16.11
CA ASP A 553 -11.67 20.91 -17.03
C ASP A 553 -11.95 22.24 -16.31
N SER A 554 -12.43 22.22 -15.05
CA SER A 554 -12.59 23.46 -14.25
C SER A 554 -11.26 24.20 -14.01
N ILE A 555 -10.16 23.46 -13.78
CA ILE A 555 -8.82 24.06 -13.61
C ILE A 555 -8.30 24.68 -14.92
N LYS A 556 -8.72 24.16 -16.08
CA LYS A 556 -8.34 24.74 -17.38
C LYS A 556 -9.15 25.98 -17.72
N GLU A 557 -10.39 26.10 -17.23
CA GLU A 557 -11.22 27.29 -17.40
C GLU A 557 -10.76 28.45 -16.50
N GLU A 558 -10.21 28.19 -15.31
CA GLU A 558 -9.67 29.25 -14.42
C GLU A 558 -8.27 29.75 -14.83
N ALA A 559 -7.55 29.02 -15.69
CA ALA A 559 -6.20 29.35 -16.15
C ALA A 559 -6.17 30.10 -17.50
N VAL A 560 -7.34 30.49 -18.02
CA VAL A 560 -7.54 31.30 -19.24
C VAL A 560 -8.27 32.57 -18.83
#